data_AF-A0A9D7NG95-F1
#
_entry.id   AF-A0A9D7NG95-F1
#
_cell.length_a   1.000
_cell.length_b   1.000
_cell.length_c   1.000
_cell.angle_alpha   90.00
_cell.angle_beta   90.00
_cell.angle_gamma   90.00
#
_symmetry.space_group_name_H-M   'P 1'
#
loop_
_entity.id
_entity.type
_entity.pdbx_description
1 polymer ?
#
loop_
_entity_poly.entity_id
_entity_poly.type
_entity_poly.pdbx_seq_one_letter_code
_entity_poly.pdbx_strand_id
1 'polypeptide(L)'
;MLGNVAEWTADSYVDDYFGESSKNPKNPWHKPSAKYSHTIKGGSFDDNPEDCSCSKRVKSLPSLQKRDPQIPRSRWWNTDSSWLGFRIVRPVIQPTVAEIETYFKEAIVD
;
A
#
# COMPACT_ATOMS: atom_id res chain seq x y z
N MET A 1 7.24 -14.59 1.75
CA MET A 1 7.54 -13.14 1.88
C MET A 1 6.90 -12.61 3.16
N LEU A 2 6.98 -13.34 4.27
CA LEU A 2 6.25 -13.01 5.50
C LEU A 2 7.27 -12.56 6.54
N GLY A 3 6.88 -11.58 7.37
CA GLY A 3 7.75 -11.02 8.42
C GLY A 3 8.87 -10.11 7.88
N ASN A 4 9.82 -9.80 8.76
CA ASN A 4 10.78 -8.70 8.65
C ASN A 4 10.08 -7.34 8.64
N VAL A 5 9.50 -6.93 7.51
CA VAL A 5 8.77 -5.66 7.41
C VAL A 5 7.46 -5.90 6.68
N ALA A 6 6.40 -5.28 7.18
CA ALA A 6 5.16 -5.25 6.43
C ALA A 6 5.35 -4.35 5.20
N GLU A 7 4.71 -4.68 4.10
CA GLU A 7 4.96 -4.04 2.82
C GLU A 7 3.78 -3.12 2.44
N TRP A 8 4.08 -1.84 2.17
CA TRP A 8 3.13 -0.90 1.58
C TRP A 8 2.81 -1.32 0.15
N THR A 9 1.53 -1.33 -0.22
CA THR A 9 1.08 -1.80 -1.54
C THR A 9 0.40 -0.71 -2.35
N ALA A 10 0.35 -0.90 -3.67
CA ALA A 10 -0.34 0.00 -4.60
C ALA A 10 -1.88 -0.13 -4.55
N ASP A 11 -2.41 -1.14 -3.86
CA ASP A 11 -3.85 -1.38 -3.72
C ASP A 11 -4.44 -0.53 -2.60
N SER A 12 -5.63 0.00 -2.84
CA SER A 12 -6.54 0.50 -1.81
C SER A 12 -6.99 -0.64 -0.89
N TYR A 13 -7.24 -0.33 0.37
CA TYR A 13 -7.79 -1.24 1.35
C TYR A 13 -9.29 -1.41 1.13
N VAL A 14 -9.70 -2.67 1.06
CA VAL A 14 -11.07 -3.12 0.88
C VAL A 14 -11.33 -4.21 1.92
N ASP A 15 -12.39 -4.06 2.72
CA ASP A 15 -12.73 -5.03 3.78
C ASP A 15 -12.95 -6.43 3.19
N ASP A 16 -13.78 -6.54 2.15
CA ASP A 16 -13.94 -7.78 1.37
C ASP A 16 -13.09 -7.78 0.09
N TYR A 17 -11.77 -7.71 0.27
CA TYR A 17 -10.86 -7.70 -0.89
C TYR A 17 -11.08 -8.90 -1.82
N PHE A 18 -11.28 -10.10 -1.27
CA PHE A 18 -11.35 -11.33 -2.08
C PHE A 18 -12.68 -11.42 -2.83
N GLY A 19 -13.80 -11.06 -2.20
CA GLY A 19 -15.09 -10.98 -2.88
C GLY A 19 -15.08 -9.93 -3.98
N GLU A 20 -14.59 -8.72 -3.70
CA GLU A 20 -14.50 -7.66 -4.72
C GLU A 20 -13.54 -8.03 -5.87
N SER A 21 -12.38 -8.60 -5.55
CA SER A 21 -11.41 -9.01 -6.56
C SER A 21 -11.90 -10.18 -7.42
N SER A 22 -12.83 -11.01 -6.91
CA SER A 22 -13.41 -12.10 -7.69
C SER A 22 -14.27 -11.62 -8.86
N LYS A 23 -14.79 -10.38 -8.80
CA LYS A 23 -15.56 -9.75 -9.88
C LYS A 23 -14.68 -9.39 -11.09
N ASN A 24 -13.39 -9.16 -10.86
CA ASN A 24 -12.40 -8.94 -11.92
C ASN A 24 -11.09 -9.69 -11.57
N PRO A 25 -11.03 -11.00 -11.82
CA PRO A 25 -9.99 -11.87 -11.28
C PRO A 25 -8.63 -11.70 -11.93
N LYS A 26 -8.55 -11.06 -13.11
CA LYS A 26 -7.30 -10.90 -13.84
C LYS A 26 -6.58 -9.63 -13.40
N ASN A 27 -5.57 -9.78 -12.55
CA ASN A 27 -4.77 -8.68 -12.00
C ASN A 27 -5.63 -7.56 -11.38
N PRO A 28 -6.43 -7.89 -10.34
CA PRO A 28 -7.25 -6.90 -9.66
C PRO A 28 -6.36 -5.80 -9.09
N TRP A 29 -6.68 -4.55 -9.40
CA TRP A 29 -6.04 -3.38 -8.81
C TRP A 29 -7.11 -2.42 -8.32
N HIS A 30 -7.21 -2.30 -6.99
CA HIS A 30 -8.12 -1.38 -6.34
C HIS A 30 -7.44 -0.02 -6.26
N LYS A 31 -7.83 0.91 -7.13
CA LYS A 31 -7.20 2.24 -7.19
C LYS A 31 -7.37 2.99 -5.85
N PRO A 32 -6.28 3.43 -5.19
CA PRO A 32 -6.39 4.21 -3.97
C PRO A 32 -6.94 5.61 -4.26
N SER A 33 -7.64 6.19 -3.29
CA SER A 33 -8.36 7.47 -3.43
C SER A 33 -7.84 8.56 -2.50
N ALA A 34 -6.98 8.22 -1.54
CA ALA A 34 -6.40 9.14 -0.57
C ALA A 34 -5.06 8.60 -0.03
N LYS A 35 -4.23 9.47 0.56
CA LYS A 35 -2.96 9.09 1.22
C LYS A 35 -3.11 7.91 2.18
N TYR A 36 -4.18 7.90 2.99
CA TYR A 36 -4.47 6.83 3.95
C TYR A 36 -5.57 5.89 3.45
N SER A 37 -5.40 5.35 2.24
CA SER A 37 -6.28 4.32 1.70
C SER A 37 -5.55 3.02 1.36
N HIS A 38 -4.23 2.96 1.46
CA HIS A 38 -3.45 1.81 1.01
C HIS A 38 -3.59 0.59 1.92
N THR A 39 -3.42 -0.59 1.31
CA THR A 39 -3.26 -1.86 2.03
C THR A 39 -1.79 -2.08 2.38
N ILE A 40 -1.54 -2.60 3.59
CA ILE A 40 -0.25 -3.09 4.06
C ILE A 40 -0.33 -4.61 4.26
N LYS A 41 0.70 -5.36 3.85
CA LYS A 41 0.69 -6.84 3.81
C LYS A 41 1.95 -7.50 4.36
N GLY A 42 1.85 -8.78 4.69
CA GLY A 42 2.99 -9.68 4.94
C GLY A 42 3.43 -9.83 6.40
N GLY A 43 3.08 -8.87 7.25
CA GLY A 43 3.52 -8.82 8.65
C GLY A 43 4.99 -8.39 8.77
N SER A 44 5.39 -8.01 9.98
CA SER A 44 6.68 -7.42 10.31
C SER A 44 7.36 -8.17 11.45
N PHE A 45 8.56 -7.72 11.84
CA PHE A 45 9.28 -8.23 13.00
C PHE A 45 8.55 -7.98 14.33
N ASP A 46 7.59 -7.06 14.38
CA ASP A 46 6.82 -6.67 15.56
C ASP A 46 5.47 -7.38 15.65
N ASP A 47 5.10 -8.14 14.63
CA ASP A 47 3.84 -8.88 14.58
C ASP A 47 4.01 -10.31 15.12
N ASN A 48 2.95 -10.85 15.72
CA ASN A 48 2.93 -12.27 16.08
C ASN A 48 2.95 -13.15 14.81
N PRO A 49 3.48 -14.39 14.89
CA PRO A 49 3.55 -15.30 13.76
C PRO A 49 2.20 -15.54 13.05
N GLU A 50 1.10 -15.58 13.79
CA GLU A 50 -0.27 -15.76 13.28
C GLU A 50 -0.79 -14.56 12.46
N ASP A 51 -0.22 -13.38 12.65
CA ASP A 51 -0.55 -12.16 11.89
C ASP A 51 0.30 -12.02 10.63
N CYS A 52 1.42 -12.73 10.56
CA CYS A 52 2.25 -12.84 9.36
C CYS A 52 1.61 -13.81 8.34
N SER A 53 0.66 -13.32 7.53
CA SER A 53 -0.04 -14.12 6.52
C SER A 53 -0.22 -13.40 5.18
N CYS A 54 -0.27 -14.19 4.10
CA CYS A 54 -0.52 -13.71 2.73
C CYS A 54 -1.94 -13.13 2.54
N SER A 55 -2.89 -13.57 3.37
CA SER A 55 -4.29 -13.11 3.31
C SER A 55 -4.56 -11.89 4.18
N LYS A 56 -3.72 -11.62 5.18
CA LYS A 56 -3.85 -10.47 6.07
C LYS A 56 -3.62 -9.17 5.30
N ARG A 57 -4.47 -8.19 5.59
CA ARG A 57 -4.49 -6.85 4.99
C ARG A 57 -4.73 -5.85 6.10
N VAL A 58 -3.83 -4.89 6.24
CA VAL A 58 -3.93 -3.83 7.24
C VAL A 58 -4.18 -2.52 6.52
N LYS A 59 -5.16 -1.74 6.99
CA LYS A 59 -5.47 -0.42 6.43
C LYS A 59 -4.42 0.58 6.87
N SER A 60 -3.87 1.37 5.94
CA SER A 60 -3.03 2.52 6.27
C SER A 60 -3.85 3.57 7.04
N LEU A 61 -3.30 4.14 8.10
CA LEU A 61 -3.99 5.10 8.96
C LEU A 61 -3.13 6.34 9.22
N PRO A 62 -3.74 7.51 9.55
CA PRO A 62 -3.00 8.71 9.95
C PRO A 62 -2.07 8.52 11.15
N SER A 63 -2.27 7.46 11.95
CA SER A 63 -1.39 7.09 13.07
C SER A 63 0.04 6.80 12.65
N LEU A 64 0.28 6.42 11.38
CA LEU A 64 1.62 6.20 10.83
C LEU A 64 2.49 7.46 10.79
N GLN A 65 1.89 8.64 11.00
CA GLN A 65 2.56 9.93 10.99
C GLN A 65 2.24 10.76 12.24
N LYS A 66 1.86 10.11 13.34
CA LYS A 66 1.37 10.82 14.53
C LYS A 66 2.44 11.74 15.14
N ARG A 67 3.71 11.34 15.11
CA ARG A 67 4.86 12.07 15.66
C ARG A 67 5.51 13.06 14.70
N ASP A 68 4.97 13.27 13.49
CA ASP A 68 5.50 14.31 12.60
C ASP A 68 5.21 15.72 13.18
N PRO A 69 6.25 16.52 13.51
CA PRO A 69 6.08 17.84 14.08
C PRO A 69 5.68 18.91 13.06
N GLN A 70 5.69 18.62 11.76
CA GLN A 70 5.39 19.61 10.71
C GLN A 70 3.90 19.93 10.59
N ILE A 71 3.58 21.18 10.24
CA ILE A 71 2.22 21.66 9.94
C ILE A 71 2.25 22.39 8.57
N PRO A 72 1.60 21.86 7.52
CA PRO A 72 0.99 20.53 7.44
C PRO A 72 2.04 19.41 7.54
N ARG A 73 1.60 18.22 7.97
CA ARG A 73 2.50 17.04 8.07
C ARG A 73 3.03 16.65 6.69
N SER A 74 4.20 16.02 6.68
CA SER A 74 4.89 15.63 5.45
C SER A 74 4.01 14.73 4.56
N ARG A 75 4.14 14.85 3.24
CA ARG A 75 3.49 13.91 2.32
C ARG A 75 4.20 12.55 2.28
N TRP A 76 5.48 12.52 2.65
CA TRP A 76 6.39 11.42 2.31
C TRP A 76 6.96 10.68 3.53
N TRP A 77 6.69 11.15 4.74
CA TRP A 77 7.35 10.65 5.94
C TRP A 77 6.37 10.05 6.95
N ASN A 78 6.31 8.72 7.03
CA ASN A 78 5.58 8.01 8.09
C ASN A 78 6.49 7.84 9.31
N THR A 79 6.40 8.77 10.28
CA THR A 79 7.24 8.80 11.50
C THR A 79 7.04 7.61 12.44
N ASP A 80 5.88 6.96 12.37
CA ASP A 80 5.43 5.90 13.28
C ASP A 80 5.35 4.54 12.60
N SER A 81 6.24 4.26 11.65
CA SER A 81 6.18 3.06 10.83
C SER A 81 7.52 2.37 10.60
N SER A 82 8.34 2.19 11.65
CA SER A 82 9.64 1.47 11.55
C SER A 82 9.52 0.01 11.07
N TRP A 83 8.33 -0.58 11.24
CA TRP A 83 7.96 -1.92 10.81
C TRP A 83 7.47 -1.99 9.35
N LEU A 84 7.31 -0.84 8.69
CA LEU A 84 6.75 -0.71 7.34
C LEU A 84 7.87 -0.44 6.32
N GLY A 85 7.91 -1.26 5.28
CA GLY A 85 8.77 -1.09 4.11
C GLY A 85 7.98 -1.15 2.80
N PHE A 86 8.69 -1.42 1.71
CA PHE A 86 8.10 -1.65 0.40
C PHE A 86 8.95 -2.61 -0.42
N ARG A 87 8.31 -3.21 -1.42
CA ARG A 87 8.96 -4.06 -2.41
C ARG A 87 8.71 -3.49 -3.79
N ILE A 88 9.78 -3.33 -4.56
CA ILE A 88 9.70 -2.81 -5.91
C ILE A 88 9.15 -3.89 -6.83
N VAL A 89 8.12 -3.54 -7.58
CA VAL A 89 7.59 -4.35 -8.68
C VAL A 89 7.68 -3.54 -9.97
N ARG A 90 7.81 -4.23 -11.09
CA ARG A 90 7.78 -3.62 -12.41
C ARG A 90 6.92 -4.44 -13.37
N PRO A 91 6.24 -3.80 -14.34
CA PRO A 91 5.63 -4.52 -15.44
C PRO A 91 6.65 -5.42 -16.16
N VAL A 92 6.21 -6.61 -16.56
CA VAL A 92 7.02 -7.51 -17.38
C VAL A 92 7.23 -6.91 -18.76
N ILE A 93 6.14 -6.39 -19.35
CA ILE A 93 6.13 -5.67 -20.62
C ILE A 93 6.23 -4.18 -20.31
N GLN A 94 7.22 -3.51 -20.90
CA GLN A 94 7.41 -2.07 -20.73
C GLN A 94 6.22 -1.31 -21.33
N PRO A 95 5.52 -0.46 -20.54
CA PRO A 95 4.46 0.37 -21.07
C PRO A 95 5.01 1.41 -22.05
N THR A 96 4.15 1.83 -22.98
CA THR A 96 4.43 2.93 -23.90
C THR A 96 4.59 4.27 -23.17
N VAL A 97 5.22 5.25 -23.82
CA VAL A 97 5.39 6.60 -23.25
C VAL A 97 4.04 7.21 -22.85
N ALA A 98 3.01 7.06 -23.69
CA ALA A 98 1.68 7.59 -23.43
C ALA A 98 1.02 6.96 -22.19
N GLU A 99 1.19 5.65 -21.99
CA GLU A 99 0.67 4.94 -20.80
C GLU A 99 1.40 5.39 -19.52
N ILE A 100 2.73 5.57 -19.58
CA ILE A 100 3.53 6.08 -18.46
C ILE A 100 3.09 7.49 -18.08
N GLU A 101 2.95 8.38 -19.05
CA GLU A 101 2.49 9.75 -18.81
C GLU A 101 1.08 9.79 -18.20
N THR A 102 0.18 8.93 -18.68
CA THR A 102 -1.18 8.82 -18.14
C THR A 102 -1.14 8.36 -16.68
N TYR A 103 -0.35 7.34 -16.37
CA TYR A 103 -0.19 6.84 -15.00
C TYR A 103 0.29 7.92 -14.02
N PHE A 104 1.33 8.69 -14.38
CA PHE A 104 1.86 9.74 -13.51
C PHE A 104 0.96 10.98 -13.41
N LYS A 105 0.06 11.21 -14.37
CA LYS A 105 -0.99 12.25 -14.27
C LYS A 105 -2.10 11.88 -13.30
N GLU A 106 -2.39 10.59 -13.15
CA GLU A 106 -3.40 10.06 -12.21
C GLU A 106 -2.88 9.92 -10.77
N ALA A 107 -1.62 10.29 -10.49
CA ALA A 107 -1.05 10.18 -9.15
C ALA A 107 -1.88 10.96 -8.13
N ILE A 108 -2.13 10.34 -6.97
CA ILE A 108 -2.93 10.93 -5.89
C ILE A 108 -2.21 12.20 -5.41
N VAL A 109 -2.79 13.35 -5.74
CA VAL A 109 -2.39 14.65 -5.22
C VAL A 109 -3.26 14.93 -4.00
N ASP A 110 -2.68 14.85 -2.81
CA ASP A 110 -3.30 15.34 -1.56
C ASP A 110 -3.78 16.78 -1.67
#